data_AF-A0A955XKH4-F1
#
_entry.id   AF-A0A955XKH4-F1
#
_cell.length_a   1.000
_cell.length_b   1.000
_cell.length_c   1.000
_cell.angle_alpha   90.00
_cell.angle_beta   90.00
_cell.angle_gamma   90.00
#
_symmetry.space_group_name_H-M   'P 1'
#
loop_
_entity.id
_entity.type
_entity.pdbx_description
1 polymer ?
#
loop_
_entity_poly.entity_id
_entity_poly.type
_entity_poly.pdbx_seq_one_letter_code
_entity_poly.pdbx_strand_id
1 'polypeptide(L)'
;MLRSAVRAWVLVAPAVAWGLPEGTPQLGSTQGLESESNVQVAVVEAGEVIRLCSSDDGRLEPDVDGVAIDRAPDADTGDDANPVAPERAGAEILVTAPDAIACADDTPCGMGQRCVTRQGAAPEGDAMGSCATAYPVTREAGYCNGTDPARTWIEITAEAPGDYHVDFAGEPESLQQAGTTTRYFEIDVLRADGSPTDGGRVHARQWLLNAHNFDLATSADFYVLAQVEAGARVFVIDFEQMRGFRYSIVANNRGLEDHNSQSWCQFGDPDADGQCAFFGEDELQRVFSGYQLYLNYPDPPPEAAPTPEIGGLVFEDEAGTPTITPNGDGVQDDGTFRFEANLRGTYRIVVDIDGDGVFDGSRDVQLTGRTVVGENEVTWDGTLDGAPVPDGAYRFRVELVTAETHFPMLDIEDNSQGVVVWELDGPDGERQARRMFWDDTAVRDEALLVGDTDALEVLPEGSALPDDPDGFHQRRQWRQPERPRDGGAAEDVPLVFDTWVVGEVVGGEVAVCRRCDDTPFEVITVGGEDESGDSDEDGLGDDEEDVNGNGMVDEGETDPNDPDSDRSEEREEGKSVDVGG
;
A
#
# COMPACT_ATOMS: atom_id res chain seq x y z
N MET A 1 28.16 -7.38 -60.55
CA MET A 1 27.50 -6.65 -59.44
C MET A 1 27.15 -7.67 -58.38
N LEU A 2 28.02 -7.90 -57.41
CA LEU A 2 27.73 -8.62 -56.17
C LEU A 2 28.16 -7.68 -55.04
N ARG A 3 27.23 -7.31 -54.16
CA ARG A 3 27.56 -6.62 -52.90
C ARG A 3 27.23 -7.57 -51.75
N SER A 4 28.28 -8.00 -51.06
CA SER A 4 28.24 -8.75 -49.82
C SER A 4 27.85 -7.79 -48.69
N ALA A 5 26.80 -8.11 -47.94
CA ALA A 5 26.48 -7.44 -46.68
C ALA A 5 27.19 -8.16 -45.55
N VAL A 6 28.15 -7.49 -44.90
CA VAL A 6 28.78 -7.94 -43.67
C VAL A 6 27.93 -7.41 -42.52
N ARG A 7 27.22 -8.30 -41.80
CA ARG A 7 26.61 -7.99 -40.50
C ARG A 7 27.71 -8.12 -39.45
N ALA A 8 28.13 -7.00 -38.88
CA ALA A 8 28.96 -6.98 -37.69
C ALA A 8 28.07 -7.24 -36.48
N TRP A 9 28.29 -8.36 -35.80
CA TRP A 9 27.74 -8.61 -34.47
C TRP A 9 28.66 -7.89 -33.47
N VAL A 10 28.17 -6.80 -32.89
CA VAL A 10 28.79 -6.20 -31.70
C VAL A 10 28.28 -7.03 -30.53
N LEU A 11 29.15 -7.87 -29.98
CA LEU A 11 28.96 -8.46 -28.65
C LEU A 11 29.12 -7.31 -27.65
N VAL A 12 28.01 -6.71 -27.22
CA VAL A 12 27.97 -5.90 -26.02
C VAL A 12 28.01 -6.91 -24.87
N ALA A 13 29.14 -7.00 -24.16
CA ALA A 13 29.15 -7.71 -22.89
C ALA A 13 28.18 -6.96 -21.96
N PRO A 14 27.28 -7.65 -21.23
CA PRO A 14 26.47 -7.00 -20.22
C PRO A 14 27.44 -6.31 -19.26
N ALA A 15 27.30 -5.00 -19.11
CA ALA A 15 27.94 -4.30 -18.01
C ALA A 15 27.33 -4.92 -16.76
N VAL A 16 28.11 -5.72 -16.03
CA VAL A 16 27.74 -6.12 -14.68
C VAL A 16 27.54 -4.80 -13.94
N ALA A 17 26.29 -4.49 -13.59
CA ALA A 17 25.97 -3.34 -12.78
C ALA A 17 26.57 -3.62 -11.40
N TRP A 18 27.72 -3.03 -11.12
CA TRP A 18 28.27 -3.05 -9.78
C TRP A 18 27.35 -2.17 -8.93
N GLY A 19 26.98 -2.61 -7.73
CA GLY A 19 26.27 -1.78 -6.77
C GLY A 19 27.02 -0.46 -6.62
N LEU A 20 26.41 0.63 -7.08
CA LEU A 20 26.91 1.97 -6.82
C LEU A 20 26.53 2.33 -5.37
N PRO A 21 27.31 3.20 -4.71
CA PRO A 21 26.87 3.80 -3.45
C PRO A 21 25.44 4.31 -3.58
N GLU A 22 24.63 4.05 -2.56
CA GLU A 22 23.23 4.41 -2.45
C GLU A 22 23.06 5.67 -1.61
N GLY A 23 22.09 6.51 -1.95
CA GLY A 23 21.76 7.72 -1.19
C GLY A 23 21.43 8.87 -2.12
N THR A 24 22.01 10.04 -1.85
CA THR A 24 21.75 11.27 -2.61
C THR A 24 22.02 11.13 -4.14
N PRO A 25 22.97 10.33 -4.64
CA PRO A 25 23.10 10.11 -6.09
C PRO A 25 21.85 9.53 -6.76
N GLN A 26 21.11 8.64 -6.09
CA GLN A 26 19.86 8.05 -6.58
C GLN A 26 18.67 8.97 -6.35
N LEU A 27 18.65 9.69 -5.23
CA LEU A 27 17.58 10.65 -4.91
C LEU A 27 17.65 11.91 -5.78
N GLY A 28 18.85 12.23 -6.28
CA GLY A 28 19.17 13.48 -6.96
C GLY A 28 20.13 14.31 -6.10
N SER A 29 21.16 14.90 -6.70
CA SER A 29 22.31 15.51 -6.01
C SER A 29 21.97 16.66 -5.03
N THR A 30 20.73 17.11 -5.03
CA THR A 30 20.21 18.21 -4.20
C THR A 30 19.28 17.73 -3.08
N GLN A 31 19.06 16.43 -2.97
CA GLN A 31 18.13 15.84 -2.01
C GLN A 31 18.87 15.38 -0.77
N GLY A 32 18.53 16.02 0.34
CA GLY A 32 18.96 15.65 1.67
C GLY A 32 17.93 14.83 2.44
N LEU A 33 18.29 14.50 3.68
CA LEU A 33 17.44 13.84 4.67
C LEU A 33 17.10 14.80 5.80
N GLU A 34 15.85 14.76 6.24
CA GLU A 34 15.47 15.29 7.56
C GLU A 34 15.95 14.35 8.67
N SER A 35 16.24 14.89 9.86
CA SER A 35 16.75 14.15 11.02
C SER A 35 15.87 13.02 11.55
N GLU A 36 14.62 12.93 11.10
CA GLU A 36 13.71 11.84 11.47
C GLU A 36 13.71 10.69 10.45
N SER A 37 14.53 10.79 9.39
CA SER A 37 14.69 9.72 8.40
C SER A 37 15.36 8.50 9.04
N ASN A 38 14.58 7.45 9.28
CA ASN A 38 15.05 6.17 9.81
C ASN A 38 15.68 5.33 8.67
N VAL A 39 16.94 5.63 8.35
CA VAL A 39 17.70 4.92 7.32
C VAL A 39 18.29 3.62 7.89
N GLN A 40 18.10 2.53 7.18
CA GLN A 40 18.55 1.20 7.57
C GLN A 40 19.43 0.60 6.47
N VAL A 41 20.43 -0.17 6.90
CA VAL A 41 21.34 -0.92 6.03
C VAL A 41 21.20 -2.40 6.34
N ALA A 42 20.70 -3.16 5.37
CA ALA A 42 20.54 -4.61 5.47
C ALA A 42 21.88 -5.32 5.28
N VAL A 43 22.41 -5.92 6.36
CA VAL A 43 23.60 -6.77 6.34
C VAL A 43 23.17 -8.23 6.30
N VAL A 44 23.66 -9.00 5.32
CA VAL A 44 23.32 -10.43 5.16
C VAL A 44 24.25 -11.33 5.94
N GLU A 45 25.51 -10.96 6.06
CA GLU A 45 26.51 -11.77 6.75
C GLU A 45 27.44 -10.94 7.62
N ALA A 46 27.88 -11.53 8.72
CA ALA A 46 28.93 -10.92 9.53
C ALA A 46 30.22 -10.80 8.72
N GLY A 47 30.88 -9.63 8.80
CA GLY A 47 32.09 -9.31 8.06
C GLY A 47 31.88 -8.39 6.87
N GLU A 48 30.64 -8.16 6.41
CA GLU A 48 30.33 -7.10 5.45
C GLU A 48 30.78 -5.73 5.98
N VAL A 49 31.16 -4.82 5.09
CA VAL A 49 31.64 -3.49 5.44
C VAL A 49 30.64 -2.45 4.96
N ILE A 50 30.04 -1.74 5.91
CA ILE A 50 29.22 -0.56 5.65
C ILE A 50 30.16 0.64 5.52
N ARG A 51 30.09 1.36 4.40
CA ARG A 51 30.84 2.58 4.14
C ARG A 51 29.89 3.75 4.10
N LEU A 52 30.13 4.73 4.96
CA LEU A 52 29.25 5.89 5.15
C LEU A 52 30.01 7.19 4.88
N CYS A 53 29.33 8.13 4.23
CA CYS A 53 29.80 9.50 4.17
C CYS A 53 28.64 10.50 4.14
N SER A 54 28.91 11.74 4.55
CA SER A 54 27.95 12.85 4.60
C SER A 54 28.64 14.16 4.19
N SER A 55 27.88 15.14 3.70
CA SER A 55 28.38 16.50 3.45
C SER A 55 28.57 17.32 4.71
N ASP A 56 28.04 16.88 5.84
CA ASP A 56 28.18 17.62 7.08
C ASP A 56 29.56 17.32 7.69
N ASP A 57 30.53 18.27 7.62
CA ASP A 57 31.86 18.14 8.24
C ASP A 57 31.97 18.83 9.62
N GLY A 58 30.82 19.19 10.21
CA GLY A 58 30.76 19.93 11.47
C GLY A 58 31.26 21.38 11.36
N ARG A 59 31.33 21.91 10.14
CA ARG A 59 31.54 23.32 9.88
C ARG A 59 30.32 23.86 9.19
N LEU A 60 29.75 24.91 9.77
CA LEU A 60 28.79 25.76 9.08
C LEU A 60 29.39 26.21 7.75
N GLU A 61 28.90 25.67 6.63
CA GLU A 61 29.40 25.99 5.31
C GLU A 61 28.79 27.34 4.85
N PRO A 62 29.55 28.45 4.80
CA PRO A 62 29.00 29.76 4.45
C PRO A 62 28.66 29.90 2.96
N ASP A 63 29.10 28.97 2.12
CA ASP A 63 29.07 29.06 0.65
C ASP A 63 28.93 27.66 0.01
N VAL A 64 27.85 26.94 0.28
CA VAL A 64 27.49 25.77 -0.53
C VAL A 64 26.87 26.27 -1.83
N ASP A 65 27.43 25.85 -2.96
CA ASP A 65 27.02 26.29 -4.30
C ASP A 65 25.67 25.66 -4.66
N GLY A 66 24.62 26.33 -4.22
CA GLY A 66 23.22 25.95 -4.30
C GLY A 66 22.38 27.06 -3.67
N VAL A 67 22.56 28.30 -4.15
CA VAL A 67 22.05 29.55 -3.56
C VAL A 67 22.49 29.72 -2.10
N ALA A 68 23.32 30.72 -1.81
CA ALA A 68 23.50 31.20 -0.45
C ALA A 68 22.13 31.68 0.09
N ILE A 69 21.45 30.85 0.87
CA ILE A 69 20.11 31.17 1.40
C ILE A 69 20.19 32.24 2.51
N ASP A 70 21.41 32.54 3.00
CA ASP A 70 21.72 33.61 3.95
C ASP A 70 22.00 34.99 3.30
N ARG A 71 21.31 35.31 2.19
CA ARG A 71 21.05 36.72 1.87
C ARG A 71 19.57 37.04 1.95
N ALA A 72 18.99 36.80 3.12
CA ALA A 72 17.96 37.73 3.60
C ALA A 72 18.58 39.14 3.71
N PRO A 73 17.92 40.20 3.22
CA PRO A 73 18.46 41.55 3.18
C PRO A 73 18.39 42.19 4.56
N ASP A 74 19.24 41.79 5.49
CA ASP A 74 19.60 42.61 6.65
C ASP A 74 21.02 42.28 7.14
N ALA A 75 22.00 42.46 6.25
CA ALA A 75 23.43 42.26 6.51
C ALA A 75 24.07 43.39 7.38
N ASP A 76 23.30 44.08 8.22
CA ASP A 76 23.78 45.30 8.93
C ASP A 76 23.88 45.16 10.46
N THR A 77 23.57 44.00 11.05
CA THR A 77 23.70 43.81 12.52
C THR A 77 24.95 43.06 12.96
N GLY A 78 25.64 42.33 12.08
CA GLY A 78 26.98 41.79 12.36
C GLY A 78 27.11 40.83 13.56
N ASP A 79 26.01 40.35 14.14
CA ASP A 79 26.03 39.57 15.40
C ASP A 79 25.10 38.33 15.41
N ASP A 80 24.43 37.99 14.30
CA ASP A 80 23.50 36.85 14.26
C ASP A 80 24.15 35.60 13.61
N ALA A 81 25.34 35.22 14.08
CA ALA A 81 25.80 33.86 13.91
C ALA A 81 24.98 32.98 14.86
N ASN A 82 24.05 32.18 14.34
CA ASN A 82 23.28 31.22 15.14
C ASN A 82 24.27 30.28 15.85
N PRO A 83 24.43 30.36 17.18
CA PRO A 83 25.48 29.61 17.86
C PRO A 83 25.01 28.16 18.01
N VAL A 84 25.49 27.27 17.14
CA VAL A 84 25.47 25.83 17.44
C VAL A 84 26.21 25.66 18.76
N ALA A 85 25.57 25.01 19.74
CA ALA A 85 26.17 24.78 21.05
C ALA A 85 27.56 24.12 20.85
N PRO A 86 28.62 24.54 21.55
CA PRO A 86 29.97 23.98 21.41
C PRO A 86 30.06 22.46 21.61
N GLU A 87 29.02 21.87 22.18
CA GLU A 87 28.84 20.45 22.47
C GLU A 87 28.36 19.64 21.24
N ARG A 88 27.86 20.33 20.21
CA ARG A 88 27.53 19.81 18.86
C ARG A 88 28.58 20.22 17.81
N ALA A 89 29.80 20.52 18.24
CA ALA A 89 30.91 20.84 17.34
C ALA A 89 31.46 19.54 16.72
N GLY A 90 30.83 19.11 15.63
CA GLY A 90 31.19 17.93 14.86
C GLY A 90 29.94 17.24 14.37
N ALA A 91 29.74 17.21 13.05
CA ALA A 91 28.80 16.30 12.44
C ALA A 91 29.20 14.86 12.76
N GLU A 92 28.22 14.03 13.10
CA GLU A 92 28.45 12.64 13.45
C GLU A 92 27.47 11.75 12.70
N ILE A 93 27.94 10.56 12.31
CA ILE A 93 27.06 9.49 11.86
C ILE A 93 26.92 8.51 13.02
N LEU A 94 25.68 8.26 13.40
CA LEU A 94 25.29 7.32 14.44
C LEU A 94 24.92 5.99 13.81
N VAL A 95 25.52 4.91 14.31
CA VAL A 95 25.22 3.57 13.83
C VAL A 95 24.82 2.66 14.98
N THR A 96 23.62 2.11 14.88
CA THR A 96 23.03 1.16 15.84
C THR A 96 22.99 -0.23 15.21
N ALA A 97 23.61 -1.20 15.88
CA ALA A 97 23.59 -2.59 15.44
C ALA A 97 22.21 -3.25 15.63
N PRO A 98 21.86 -4.30 14.88
CA PRO A 98 20.56 -4.98 14.99
C PRO A 98 20.29 -5.56 16.38
N ASP A 99 21.33 -5.92 17.14
CA ASP A 99 21.27 -6.45 18.50
C ASP A 99 21.66 -5.42 19.58
N ALA A 100 21.55 -4.13 19.25
CA ALA A 100 21.92 -3.05 20.16
C ALA A 100 21.17 -3.14 21.50
N ILE A 101 21.90 -2.81 22.57
CA ILE A 101 21.37 -2.87 23.93
C ILE A 101 20.43 -1.68 24.13
N ALA A 102 19.21 -1.95 24.63
CA ALA A 102 18.30 -0.90 25.08
C ALA A 102 18.87 -0.17 26.30
N CYS A 103 18.70 1.15 26.34
CA CYS A 103 19.35 2.01 27.33
C CYS A 103 18.44 3.15 27.80
N ALA A 104 18.77 3.69 28.96
CA ALA A 104 18.22 4.95 29.49
C ALA A 104 19.39 5.73 30.09
N ASP A 105 19.57 6.99 29.70
CA ASP A 105 20.66 7.87 30.16
C ASP A 105 22.07 7.24 30.04
N ASP A 106 22.45 6.83 28.83
CA ASP A 106 23.74 6.17 28.45
C ASP A 106 24.07 4.84 29.14
N THR A 107 23.32 4.44 30.16
CA THR A 107 23.47 3.14 30.82
C THR A 107 22.51 2.16 30.16
N PRO A 108 22.95 0.99 29.65
CA PRO A 108 24.25 0.32 29.85
C PRO A 108 25.18 0.32 28.62
N CYS A 109 25.29 1.42 27.87
CA CYS A 109 26.05 1.45 26.62
C CYS A 109 27.56 1.21 26.80
N GLY A 110 28.18 0.61 25.79
CA GLY A 110 29.61 0.33 25.76
C GLY A 110 30.48 1.58 25.63
N MET A 111 31.79 1.42 25.79
CA MET A 111 32.74 2.51 25.59
C MET A 111 32.69 3.03 24.14
N GLY A 112 32.46 4.33 23.96
CA GLY A 112 32.33 4.95 22.63
C GLY A 112 30.92 4.90 22.03
N GLN A 113 29.95 4.34 22.76
CA GLN A 113 28.55 4.38 22.40
C GLN A 113 27.79 5.41 23.24
N ARG A 114 26.72 5.97 22.67
CA ARG A 114 25.74 6.80 23.38
C ARG A 114 24.34 6.20 23.23
N CYS A 115 23.51 6.43 24.23
CA CYS A 115 22.11 6.05 24.16
C CYS A 115 21.35 7.06 23.31
N VAL A 116 20.73 6.60 22.23
CA VAL A 116 19.94 7.44 21.34
C VAL A 116 18.55 6.88 21.15
N THR A 117 17.56 7.75 21.04
CA THR A 117 16.24 7.35 20.58
C THR A 117 16.31 6.92 19.11
N ARG A 118 15.21 6.42 18.55
CA ARG A 118 15.13 6.17 17.10
C ARG A 118 15.34 7.41 16.24
N GLN A 119 15.24 8.61 16.83
CA GLN A 119 15.43 9.90 16.17
C GLN A 119 16.82 10.49 16.44
N GLY A 120 17.77 9.67 16.93
CA GLY A 120 19.15 10.12 17.19
C GLY A 120 19.34 11.01 18.41
N ALA A 121 18.25 11.50 18.99
CA ALA A 121 18.26 12.35 20.17
C ALA A 121 18.66 11.55 21.42
N ALA A 122 19.25 12.24 22.40
CA ALA A 122 19.39 11.65 23.73
C ALA A 122 17.99 11.37 24.31
N PRO A 123 17.72 10.19 24.86
CA PRO A 123 16.45 9.94 25.52
C PRO A 123 16.26 10.89 26.70
N GLU A 124 15.07 11.49 26.81
CA GLU A 124 14.69 12.33 27.94
C GLU A 124 13.68 11.60 28.83
N GLY A 125 13.88 11.66 30.15
CA GLY A 125 12.96 11.08 31.13
C GLY A 125 12.94 9.56 31.09
N ASP A 126 11.77 8.96 30.93
CA ASP A 126 11.58 7.49 30.89
C ASP A 126 11.69 6.91 29.46
N ALA A 127 12.08 7.73 28.47
CA ALA A 127 12.23 7.27 27.08
C ALA A 127 13.37 6.24 26.97
N MET A 128 13.09 5.10 26.35
CA MET A 128 14.13 4.09 26.07
C MET A 128 14.81 4.39 24.73
N GLY A 129 16.13 4.39 24.75
CA GLY A 129 16.97 4.45 23.55
C GLY A 129 17.61 3.11 23.22
N SER A 130 18.46 3.11 22.20
CA SER A 130 19.37 2.04 21.84
C SER A 130 20.80 2.57 21.81
N CYS A 131 21.77 1.73 22.16
CA CYS A 131 23.18 2.11 22.14
C CYS A 131 23.68 2.22 20.70
N ALA A 132 24.08 3.43 20.28
CA ALA A 132 24.64 3.72 18.98
C ALA A 132 26.12 4.11 19.11
N THR A 133 26.93 3.74 18.11
CA THR A 133 28.32 4.18 17.99
C THR A 133 28.36 5.48 17.20
N ALA A 134 29.04 6.51 17.73
CA ALA A 134 29.19 7.79 17.05
C ALA A 134 30.50 7.86 16.27
N TYR A 135 30.40 8.19 14.99
CA TYR A 135 31.53 8.38 14.10
C TYR A 135 31.63 9.85 13.67
N PRO A 136 32.70 10.56 14.04
CA PRO A 136 32.87 11.95 13.64
C PRO A 136 33.11 12.05 12.14
N VAL A 137 32.41 12.96 11.49
CA VAL A 137 32.63 13.31 10.10
C VAL A 137 33.63 14.46 10.03
N THR A 138 34.68 14.26 9.25
CA THR A 138 35.71 15.25 8.96
C THR A 138 36.10 15.16 7.49
N ARG A 139 36.75 16.19 6.94
CA ARG A 139 37.25 16.14 5.56
C ARG A 139 38.21 14.98 5.29
N GLU A 140 38.84 14.46 6.32
CA GLU A 140 39.75 13.33 6.24
C GLU A 140 39.06 11.97 6.47
N ALA A 141 37.83 11.93 6.98
CA ALA A 141 37.08 10.72 7.29
C ALA A 141 35.57 10.95 7.26
N GLY A 142 34.84 10.23 6.38
CA GLY A 142 33.37 10.27 6.31
C GLY A 142 32.78 11.46 5.56
N TYR A 143 33.58 12.33 4.95
CA TYR A 143 33.08 13.46 4.16
C TYR A 143 32.88 13.11 2.68
N CYS A 144 31.73 13.50 2.13
CA CYS A 144 31.45 13.51 0.70
C CYS A 144 30.44 14.60 0.33
N ASN A 145 30.48 15.08 -0.91
CA ASN A 145 29.47 16.00 -1.43
C ASN A 145 29.23 15.74 -2.92
N GLY A 146 28.12 16.25 -3.46
CA GLY A 146 27.74 16.00 -4.86
C GLY A 146 28.63 16.67 -5.93
N THR A 147 29.57 17.52 -5.54
CA THR A 147 30.44 18.27 -6.48
C THR A 147 31.90 17.80 -6.50
N ASP A 148 32.35 17.15 -5.43
CA ASP A 148 33.72 16.67 -5.24
C ASP A 148 33.78 15.15 -5.43
N PRO A 149 34.50 14.65 -6.46
CA PRO A 149 34.69 13.20 -6.62
C PRO A 149 35.56 12.59 -5.51
N ALA A 150 36.28 13.40 -4.72
CA ALA A 150 37.04 12.92 -3.58
C ALA A 150 36.11 12.71 -2.38
N ARG A 151 35.84 11.44 -2.08
CA ARG A 151 35.11 11.00 -0.88
C ARG A 151 36.02 10.31 0.09
N THR A 152 35.77 10.55 1.38
CA THR A 152 36.37 9.82 2.48
C THR A 152 35.27 9.02 3.17
N TRP A 153 35.57 7.80 3.58
CA TRP A 153 34.58 6.88 4.13
C TRP A 153 34.84 6.64 5.61
N ILE A 154 33.75 6.56 6.37
CA ILE A 154 33.71 5.81 7.61
C ILE A 154 33.43 4.36 7.22
N GLU A 155 34.31 3.43 7.60
CA GLU A 155 34.15 2.00 7.32
C GLU A 155 33.83 1.23 8.59
N ILE A 156 32.75 0.45 8.55
CA ILE A 156 32.23 -0.30 9.70
C ILE A 156 32.10 -1.76 9.28
N THR A 157 32.89 -2.64 9.89
CA THR A 157 32.73 -4.09 9.71
C THR A 157 31.57 -4.57 10.58
N ALA A 158 30.53 -5.10 9.95
CA ALA A 158 29.37 -5.63 10.65
C ALA A 158 29.73 -6.91 11.42
N GLU A 159 29.37 -6.97 12.70
CA GLU A 159 29.65 -8.13 13.57
C GLU A 159 28.56 -9.20 13.48
N ALA A 160 27.37 -8.85 12.99
CA ALA A 160 26.22 -9.73 12.86
C ALA A 160 25.37 -9.34 11.64
N PRO A 161 24.58 -10.27 11.07
CA PRO A 161 23.57 -9.93 10.08
C PRO A 161 22.37 -9.22 10.71
N GLY A 162 21.63 -8.46 9.91
CA GLY A 162 20.43 -7.73 10.29
C GLY A 162 20.43 -6.28 9.80
N ASP A 163 19.40 -5.52 10.19
CA ASP A 163 19.28 -4.10 9.85
C ASP A 163 20.09 -3.24 10.82
N TYR A 164 21.12 -2.58 10.29
CA TYR A 164 21.84 -1.52 11.00
C TYR A 164 21.13 -0.20 10.79
N HIS A 165 20.78 0.50 11.87
CA HIS A 165 20.22 1.84 11.78
C HIS A 165 21.34 2.86 11.62
N VAL A 166 21.21 3.73 10.62
CA VAL A 166 22.14 4.82 10.32
C VAL A 166 21.39 6.13 10.47
N ASP A 167 21.89 6.96 11.38
CA ASP A 167 21.35 8.28 11.63
C ASP A 167 22.44 9.32 11.37
N PHE A 168 22.15 10.21 10.43
CA PHE A 168 23.01 11.33 10.12
C PHE A 168 22.60 12.48 11.05
N ALA A 169 23.36 12.64 12.16
CA ALA A 169 23.10 13.68 13.13
C ALA A 169 23.49 15.04 12.53
N GLY A 170 22.58 15.60 11.73
CA GLY A 170 22.80 16.83 10.98
C GLY A 170 22.83 18.07 11.87
N GLU A 171 23.44 19.14 11.35
CA GLU A 171 23.39 20.47 11.96
C GLU A 171 21.98 21.11 11.85
N PRO A 172 21.56 21.94 12.82
CA PRO A 172 20.37 22.78 12.66
C PRO A 172 20.63 23.76 11.52
N GLU A 173 19.79 23.76 10.48
CA GLU A 173 19.92 24.74 9.41
C GLU A 173 19.52 26.15 9.88
N SER A 174 20.15 27.20 9.33
CA SER A 174 19.88 28.60 9.67
C SER A 174 18.50 29.11 9.21
N LEU A 175 17.77 28.31 8.42
CA LEU A 175 16.42 28.64 8.00
C LEU A 175 15.51 28.58 9.23
N GLN A 176 14.75 29.66 9.49
CA GLN A 176 13.89 29.82 10.68
C GLN A 176 12.81 28.72 10.86
N GLN A 177 12.75 27.74 9.96
CA GLN A 177 11.82 26.62 9.98
C GLN A 177 12.48 25.27 9.66
N ALA A 178 13.79 25.19 9.44
CA ALA A 178 14.49 23.93 9.14
C ALA A 178 14.99 23.25 10.41
N GLY A 179 14.60 21.99 10.56
CA GLY A 179 15.15 21.13 11.60
C GLY A 179 16.62 20.82 11.33
N THR A 180 17.09 19.74 11.94
CA THR A 180 18.40 19.18 11.64
C THR A 180 18.31 18.36 10.35
N THR A 181 19.21 18.61 9.39
CA THR A 181 19.14 17.96 8.06
C THR A 181 20.52 17.56 7.56
N THR A 182 20.58 16.57 6.66
CA THR A 182 21.80 16.16 5.96
C THR A 182 21.62 16.36 4.47
N ARG A 183 22.35 17.31 3.88
CA ARG A 183 22.18 17.70 2.46
C ARG A 183 22.62 16.65 1.45
N TYR A 184 23.66 15.90 1.79
CA TYR A 184 24.21 14.86 0.93
C TYR A 184 24.71 13.71 1.78
N PHE A 185 24.38 12.49 1.37
CA PHE A 185 24.89 11.28 2.00
C PHE A 185 25.10 10.19 0.95
N GLU A 186 26.08 9.33 1.19
CA GLU A 186 26.23 8.05 0.49
C GLU A 186 26.47 6.93 1.48
N ILE A 187 25.90 5.78 1.16
CA ILE A 187 26.08 4.52 1.87
C ILE A 187 26.43 3.46 0.83
N ASP A 188 27.52 2.74 1.06
CA ASP A 188 27.99 1.68 0.18
C ASP A 188 28.28 0.44 1.02
N VAL A 189 27.82 -0.73 0.56
CA VAL A 189 28.03 -1.99 1.28
C VAL A 189 28.95 -2.88 0.47
N LEU A 190 30.02 -3.32 1.12
CA LEU A 190 30.90 -4.36 0.60
C LEU A 190 30.58 -5.68 1.30
N ARG A 191 30.57 -6.76 0.52
CA ARG A 191 30.50 -8.13 1.01
C ARG A 191 31.70 -8.44 1.91
N ALA A 192 31.64 -9.53 2.68
CA ALA A 192 32.71 -9.89 3.60
C ALA A 192 34.07 -10.17 2.90
N ASP A 193 34.05 -10.46 1.60
CA ASP A 193 35.25 -10.62 0.78
C ASP A 193 35.79 -9.29 0.18
N GLY A 194 35.13 -8.17 0.46
CA GLY A 194 35.46 -6.83 -0.01
C GLY A 194 34.93 -6.48 -1.41
N SER A 195 34.15 -7.37 -2.05
CA SER A 195 33.47 -7.05 -3.30
C SER A 195 32.21 -6.20 -3.07
N PRO A 196 31.79 -5.33 -4.01
CA PRO A 196 30.51 -4.62 -3.90
C PRO A 196 29.32 -5.59 -3.90
N THR A 197 28.19 -5.14 -3.34
CA THR A 197 26.91 -5.86 -3.45
C THR A 197 26.36 -5.80 -4.88
N ASP A 198 25.47 -6.73 -5.23
CA ASP A 198 24.87 -6.81 -6.57
C ASP A 198 23.60 -5.94 -6.68
N GLY A 199 23.10 -5.40 -5.57
CA GLY A 199 21.89 -4.58 -5.49
C GLY A 199 21.81 -3.79 -4.18
N GLY A 200 20.60 -3.32 -3.89
CA GLY A 200 20.29 -2.40 -2.81
C GLY A 200 20.32 -3.02 -1.42
N ARG A 201 20.99 -2.35 -0.50
CA ARG A 201 21.07 -2.63 0.93
C ARG A 201 20.48 -1.53 1.78
N VAL A 202 20.31 -0.35 1.20
CA VAL A 202 19.80 0.83 1.92
C VAL A 202 18.30 0.94 1.74
N HIS A 203 17.59 0.93 2.85
CA HIS A 203 16.13 1.09 2.87
C HIS A 203 15.69 1.95 4.04
N ALA A 204 14.46 2.46 3.94
CA ALA A 204 13.74 3.06 5.05
C ALA A 204 12.28 2.63 4.96
N ARG A 205 11.52 2.77 6.04
CA ARG A 205 10.05 2.63 5.99
C ARG A 205 9.35 3.92 5.60
N GLN A 206 10.07 5.04 5.72
CA GLN A 206 9.67 6.36 5.30
C GLN A 206 10.94 7.11 4.89
N TRP A 207 10.90 7.74 3.72
CA TRP A 207 11.93 8.68 3.31
C TRP A 207 11.41 10.09 3.58
N LEU A 208 12.04 10.82 4.52
CA LEU A 208 11.78 12.24 4.76
C LEU A 208 12.84 13.06 4.02
N LEU A 209 12.46 13.55 2.86
CA LEU A 209 13.38 14.20 1.93
C LEU A 209 13.30 15.72 2.09
N ASN A 210 14.44 16.38 1.93
CA ASN A 210 14.53 17.84 1.91
C ASN A 210 15.31 18.29 0.68
N ALA A 211 14.66 19.02 -0.21
CA ALA A 211 15.28 19.57 -1.41
C ALA A 211 15.95 20.94 -1.14
N HIS A 212 15.67 21.55 0.02
CA HIS A 212 16.07 22.88 0.47
C HIS A 212 15.60 24.03 -0.46
N ASN A 213 14.81 23.71 -1.48
CA ASN A 213 14.34 24.64 -2.50
C ASN A 213 13.17 24.00 -3.29
N PHE A 214 12.09 24.76 -3.48
CA PHE A 214 10.92 24.37 -4.26
C PHE A 214 11.19 24.16 -5.77
N ASP A 215 12.28 24.70 -6.30
CA ASP A 215 12.67 24.54 -7.71
C ASP A 215 13.47 23.27 -7.98
N LEU A 216 14.00 22.63 -6.92
CA LEU A 216 14.80 21.42 -7.02
C LEU A 216 13.89 20.19 -6.96
N ALA A 217 14.24 19.19 -7.76
CA ALA A 217 13.38 18.05 -8.01
C ALA A 217 14.11 16.74 -7.71
N THR A 218 13.32 15.73 -7.39
CA THR A 218 13.74 14.35 -7.16
C THR A 218 13.42 13.53 -8.38
N SER A 219 14.40 12.78 -8.85
CA SER A 219 14.21 11.82 -9.94
C SER A 219 14.84 10.52 -9.50
N ALA A 220 14.01 9.65 -8.94
CA ALA A 220 14.44 8.51 -8.15
C ALA A 220 13.44 7.36 -8.24
N ASP A 221 13.97 6.14 -8.22
CA ASP A 221 13.18 4.93 -8.07
C ASP A 221 13.19 4.50 -6.60
N PHE A 222 12.01 4.22 -6.04
CA PHE A 222 11.89 3.55 -4.75
C PHE A 222 11.35 2.14 -4.94
N TYR A 223 12.12 1.15 -4.51
CA TYR A 223 11.81 -0.28 -4.64
C TYR A 223 11.13 -0.74 -3.36
N VAL A 224 9.83 -1.00 -3.45
CA VAL A 224 8.98 -1.37 -2.32
C VAL A 224 8.83 -2.87 -2.25
N LEU A 225 9.20 -3.43 -1.11
CA LEU A 225 9.10 -4.85 -0.83
C LEU A 225 7.75 -5.20 -0.21
N ALA A 226 6.75 -5.51 -1.05
CA ALA A 226 5.40 -5.89 -0.62
C ALA A 226 5.32 -7.40 -0.31
N GLN A 227 5.26 -7.73 0.98
CA GLN A 227 5.29 -9.12 1.46
C GLN A 227 3.99 -9.87 1.13
N VAL A 228 4.13 -11.11 0.65
CA VAL A 228 3.03 -12.04 0.36
C VAL A 228 3.39 -13.41 0.95
N GLU A 229 2.81 -13.74 2.10
CA GLU A 229 3.18 -14.88 2.92
C GLU A 229 4.70 -14.93 3.21
N ALA A 230 5.42 -15.90 2.66
CA ALA A 230 6.86 -16.07 2.84
C ALA A 230 7.71 -15.41 1.73
N GLY A 231 7.07 -14.98 0.64
CA GLY A 231 7.72 -14.28 -0.46
C GLY A 231 7.34 -12.81 -0.53
N ALA A 232 7.73 -12.13 -1.59
CA ALA A 232 7.36 -10.75 -1.84
C ALA A 232 7.20 -10.43 -3.32
N ARG A 233 6.45 -9.35 -3.58
CA ARG A 233 6.47 -8.62 -4.85
C ARG A 233 7.29 -7.36 -4.67
N VAL A 234 7.99 -6.94 -5.72
CA VAL A 234 8.77 -5.70 -5.73
C VAL A 234 8.08 -4.71 -6.65
N PHE A 235 7.47 -3.68 -6.05
CA PHE A 235 6.96 -2.54 -6.80
C PHE A 235 8.03 -1.45 -6.88
N VAL A 236 8.05 -0.69 -7.97
CA VAL A 236 8.91 0.47 -8.13
C VAL A 236 8.05 1.68 -8.39
N ILE A 237 8.05 2.61 -7.44
CA ILE A 237 7.46 3.93 -7.66
C ILE A 237 8.55 4.85 -8.23
N ASP A 238 8.31 5.32 -9.44
CA ASP A 238 9.25 6.09 -10.26
C ASP A 238 8.89 7.57 -10.18
N PHE A 239 9.69 8.32 -9.42
CA PHE A 239 9.58 9.77 -9.33
C PHE A 239 10.33 10.41 -10.49
N GLU A 240 9.63 11.25 -11.25
CA GLU A 240 10.21 12.03 -12.34
C GLU A 240 10.05 13.51 -12.05
N GLN A 241 11.14 14.20 -11.73
CA GLN A 241 11.17 15.60 -11.31
C GLN A 241 10.08 15.99 -10.28
N MET A 242 9.85 15.14 -9.29
CA MET A 242 8.93 15.43 -8.20
C MET A 242 9.50 16.51 -7.29
N ARG A 243 8.71 17.52 -6.92
CA ARG A 243 9.19 18.68 -6.14
C ARG A 243 8.41 18.85 -4.85
N GLY A 244 9.16 19.13 -3.79
CA GLY A 244 8.66 19.59 -2.49
C GLY A 244 9.83 20.23 -1.75
N PHE A 245 9.56 21.10 -0.78
CA PHE A 245 10.63 21.65 0.04
C PHE A 245 11.10 20.60 1.05
N ARG A 246 10.16 20.15 1.89
CA ARG A 246 10.24 18.92 2.67
C ARG A 246 9.05 18.09 2.28
N TYR A 247 9.28 16.82 2.06
CA TYR A 247 8.21 15.92 1.67
C TYR A 247 8.59 14.53 2.08
N SER A 248 7.60 13.65 2.10
CA SER A 248 7.88 12.26 2.42
C SER A 248 7.12 11.29 1.57
N ILE A 249 7.71 10.12 1.43
CA ILE A 249 7.06 8.95 0.87
C ILE A 249 7.11 7.81 1.88
N VAL A 250 5.96 7.16 2.00
CA VAL A 250 5.76 5.90 2.72
C VAL A 250 5.18 4.91 1.72
N ALA A 251 5.39 3.62 1.94
CA ALA A 251 4.62 2.59 1.28
C ALA A 251 4.10 1.60 2.31
N ASN A 252 2.83 1.21 2.24
CA ASN A 252 2.22 0.30 3.22
C ASN A 252 1.02 -0.43 2.60
N ASN A 253 0.33 -1.26 3.38
CA ASN A 253 -0.88 -1.95 2.95
C ASN A 253 -2.18 -1.27 3.44
N ARG A 254 -2.11 0.02 3.79
CA ARG A 254 -3.21 0.70 4.51
C ARG A 254 -3.61 2.07 3.96
N GLY A 255 -2.72 2.72 3.21
CA GLY A 255 -2.85 4.15 2.93
C GLY A 255 -2.46 5.00 4.14
N LEU A 256 -3.29 5.98 4.48
CA LEU A 256 -3.03 6.98 5.53
C LEU A 256 -3.36 6.46 6.93
N GLU A 257 -2.34 6.19 7.74
CA GLU A 257 -2.50 5.52 9.04
C GLU A 257 -3.29 6.34 10.09
N ASP A 258 -3.13 7.67 10.13
CA ASP A 258 -3.78 8.56 11.13
C ASP A 258 -5.07 9.23 10.60
N HIS A 259 -5.33 9.07 9.31
CA HIS A 259 -6.49 9.60 8.61
C HIS A 259 -7.03 8.53 7.68
N ASN A 260 -7.21 7.34 8.24
CA ASN A 260 -7.75 6.17 7.54
C ASN A 260 -9.12 6.47 6.91
N SER A 261 -9.94 7.31 7.56
CA SER A 261 -11.20 7.83 7.01
C SER A 261 -11.05 8.77 5.81
N GLN A 262 -9.83 9.21 5.52
CA GLN A 262 -9.46 10.13 4.44
C GLN A 262 -8.62 9.43 3.36
N SER A 263 -8.06 8.26 3.66
CA SER A 263 -7.55 7.34 2.63
C SER A 263 -8.72 6.61 2.02
N TRP A 264 -8.82 6.56 0.69
CA TRP A 264 -9.70 5.58 0.05
C TRP A 264 -9.01 4.23 0.00
N CYS A 265 -9.73 3.23 0.50
CA CYS A 265 -9.34 1.82 0.41
C CYS A 265 -9.58 1.37 -1.04
N GLN A 266 -8.89 0.33 -1.51
CA GLN A 266 -9.14 -0.19 -2.85
C GLN A 266 -10.61 -0.54 -3.09
N PHE A 267 -11.41 -0.82 -2.07
CA PHE A 267 -12.75 -1.37 -2.28
C PHE A 267 -13.88 -0.67 -1.52
N GLY A 268 -13.74 0.64 -1.32
CA GLY A 268 -14.82 1.48 -0.82
C GLY A 268 -14.44 2.33 0.39
N ASP A 269 -15.44 3.01 0.93
CA ASP A 269 -15.28 3.88 2.08
C ASP A 269 -14.85 3.08 3.33
N PRO A 270 -13.96 3.63 4.16
CA PRO A 270 -13.67 3.10 5.48
C PRO A 270 -14.93 3.00 6.35
N ASP A 271 -14.96 2.05 7.29
CA ASP A 271 -16.09 1.81 8.19
C ASP A 271 -16.40 3.01 9.11
N ALA A 272 -17.45 2.90 9.93
CA ALA A 272 -17.90 3.98 10.80
C ALA A 272 -16.86 4.44 11.85
N ASP A 273 -15.84 3.63 12.12
CA ASP A 273 -14.70 3.93 13.00
C ASP A 273 -13.44 4.39 12.21
N GLY A 274 -13.61 4.63 10.90
CA GLY A 274 -12.59 5.07 9.97
C GLY A 274 -11.69 3.94 9.44
N GLN A 275 -11.90 2.69 9.85
CA GLN A 275 -11.04 1.59 9.45
C GLN A 275 -11.44 1.09 8.05
N CYS A 276 -10.51 1.00 7.10
CA CYS A 276 -10.74 0.08 5.98
C CYS A 276 -11.01 -1.32 6.54
N ALA A 277 -11.85 -2.13 5.86
CA ALA A 277 -12.23 -3.51 6.27
C ALA A 277 -11.05 -4.45 6.59
N PHE A 278 -9.82 -3.99 6.32
CA PHE A 278 -8.54 -4.58 6.64
C PHE A 278 -8.03 -4.30 8.06
N PHE A 279 -8.69 -3.58 8.96
CA PHE A 279 -8.07 -3.25 10.26
C PHE A 279 -8.84 -3.82 11.46
N GLY A 280 -8.69 -5.12 11.68
CA GLY A 280 -9.02 -5.75 12.96
C GLY A 280 -8.04 -5.36 14.08
N GLU A 281 -8.55 -5.35 15.31
CA GLU A 281 -7.93 -4.88 16.57
C GLU A 281 -6.70 -5.67 17.07
N ASP A 282 -5.95 -6.37 16.22
CA ASP A 282 -4.77 -7.12 16.67
C ASP A 282 -3.53 -6.22 16.81
N GLU A 283 -2.90 -6.31 17.99
CA GLU A 283 -1.71 -5.66 18.55
C GLU A 283 -0.47 -5.49 17.64
N LEU A 284 -0.59 -4.80 16.49
CA LEU A 284 0.55 -4.25 15.73
C LEU A 284 0.51 -2.72 15.63
N GLN A 285 -0.42 -2.08 16.33
CA GLN A 285 -0.50 -0.63 16.43
C GLN A 285 0.59 -0.08 17.37
N ARG A 286 1.66 0.50 16.80
CA ARG A 286 2.37 1.71 17.29
C ARG A 286 3.72 2.02 16.63
N VAL A 287 4.07 1.41 15.49
CA VAL A 287 5.27 1.81 14.75
C VAL A 287 4.95 1.74 13.26
N PHE A 288 4.87 2.90 12.61
CA PHE A 288 4.92 3.12 11.16
C PHE A 288 5.03 1.82 10.35
N SER A 289 3.89 1.22 10.00
CA SER A 289 3.81 -0.11 9.40
C SER A 289 4.05 -0.05 7.89
N GLY A 290 5.13 0.64 7.49
CA GLY A 290 5.55 0.73 6.10
C GLY A 290 6.30 -0.51 5.63
N TYR A 291 6.07 -0.92 4.39
CA TYR A 291 6.98 -1.76 3.63
C TYR A 291 8.38 -1.12 3.59
N GLN A 292 9.41 -1.92 3.36
CA GLN A 292 10.76 -1.40 3.14
C GLN A 292 10.83 -0.74 1.76
N LEU A 293 11.27 0.51 1.70
CA LEU A 293 11.53 1.26 0.48
C LEU A 293 13.04 1.35 0.25
N TYR A 294 13.56 0.56 -0.67
CA TYR A 294 14.97 0.57 -1.07
C TYR A 294 15.24 1.60 -2.17
N LEU A 295 16.49 2.07 -2.28
CA LEU A 295 16.92 2.97 -3.36
C LEU A 295 17.39 2.22 -4.63
N ASN A 296 17.60 0.91 -4.51
CA ASN A 296 17.88 -0.01 -5.63
C ASN A 296 17.12 -1.33 -5.40
N TYR A 297 17.08 -2.19 -6.42
CA TYR A 297 16.47 -3.52 -6.26
C TYR A 297 17.15 -4.29 -5.10
N PRO A 298 16.41 -4.85 -4.13
CA PRO A 298 16.99 -5.46 -2.93
C PRO A 298 18.01 -6.57 -3.24
N ASP A 299 19.16 -6.54 -2.56
CA ASP A 299 20.13 -7.63 -2.50
C ASP A 299 20.12 -8.22 -1.07
N PRO A 300 19.95 -9.53 -0.88
CA PRO A 300 19.62 -10.52 -1.90
C PRO A 300 18.21 -10.27 -2.43
N PRO A 301 17.91 -10.68 -3.67
CA PRO A 301 16.54 -10.67 -4.16
C PRO A 301 15.62 -11.41 -3.19
N PRO A 302 14.42 -10.88 -2.90
CA PRO A 302 13.46 -11.57 -2.04
C PRO A 302 13.01 -12.88 -2.69
N GLU A 303 12.52 -13.81 -1.87
CA GLU A 303 11.84 -14.99 -2.40
C GLU A 303 10.59 -14.56 -3.18
N ALA A 304 10.35 -15.20 -4.33
CA ALA A 304 9.20 -14.88 -5.16
C ALA A 304 7.89 -15.16 -4.40
N ALA A 305 6.93 -14.23 -4.49
CA ALA A 305 5.60 -14.44 -3.96
C ALA A 305 4.97 -15.73 -4.54
N PRO A 306 4.30 -16.56 -3.71
CA PRO A 306 3.54 -17.69 -4.21
C PRO A 306 2.40 -17.23 -5.15
N THR A 307 2.05 -18.06 -6.13
CA THR A 307 0.93 -17.79 -7.04
C THR A 307 -0.40 -17.88 -6.28
N PRO A 308 -1.25 -16.84 -6.30
CA PRO A 308 -2.57 -16.89 -5.68
C PRO A 308 -3.50 -17.83 -6.43
N GLU A 309 -4.35 -18.52 -5.69
CA GLU A 309 -5.36 -19.44 -6.18
C GLU A 309 -6.63 -19.29 -5.34
N ILE A 310 -7.77 -19.29 -6.03
CA ILE A 310 -9.10 -19.40 -5.42
C ILE A 310 -9.79 -20.64 -5.97
N GLY A 311 -10.52 -21.36 -5.12
CA GLY A 311 -11.19 -22.60 -5.48
C GLY A 311 -12.43 -22.87 -4.63
N GLY A 312 -13.13 -23.97 -4.92
CA GLY A 312 -14.26 -24.42 -4.11
C GLY A 312 -15.40 -23.40 -3.99
N LEU A 313 -15.60 -22.57 -5.00
CA LEU A 313 -16.58 -21.49 -4.97
C LEU A 313 -18.02 -22.05 -4.91
N VAL A 314 -18.74 -21.67 -3.87
CA VAL A 314 -20.12 -22.05 -3.58
C VAL A 314 -20.89 -20.77 -3.25
N PHE A 315 -22.15 -20.69 -3.68
CA PHE A 315 -23.10 -19.71 -3.16
C PHE A 315 -24.42 -20.41 -2.88
N GLU A 316 -24.90 -20.26 -1.65
CA GLU A 316 -26.08 -20.95 -1.12
C GLU A 316 -26.77 -20.05 -0.08
N ASP A 317 -28.09 -20.01 -0.10
CA ASP A 317 -28.91 -19.54 1.01
C ASP A 317 -29.11 -20.62 2.09
N GLU A 318 -30.07 -20.42 3.00
CA GLU A 318 -30.43 -21.42 4.01
C GLU A 318 -31.14 -22.66 3.46
N ALA A 319 -31.84 -22.53 2.33
CA ALA A 319 -32.46 -23.63 1.60
C ALA A 319 -31.42 -24.42 0.78
N GLY A 320 -30.19 -23.91 0.67
CA GLY A 320 -29.09 -24.52 -0.06
C GLY A 320 -29.19 -24.32 -1.57
N THR A 321 -29.94 -23.30 -2.03
CA THR A 321 -30.17 -22.94 -3.44
C THR A 321 -29.38 -21.67 -3.80
N PRO A 322 -29.18 -21.38 -5.10
CA PRO A 322 -28.51 -20.16 -5.55
C PRO A 322 -29.49 -18.97 -5.66
N THR A 323 -30.48 -18.91 -4.76
CA THR A 323 -31.57 -17.93 -4.74
C THR A 323 -31.53 -17.14 -3.43
N ILE A 324 -32.06 -15.92 -3.43
CA ILE A 324 -32.37 -15.16 -2.21
C ILE A 324 -33.66 -14.36 -2.43
N THR A 325 -34.46 -14.18 -1.37
CA THR A 325 -35.70 -13.40 -1.36
C THR A 325 -35.66 -12.37 -0.22
N PRO A 326 -34.93 -11.25 -0.36
CA PRO A 326 -34.67 -10.28 0.72
C PRO A 326 -35.92 -9.43 1.04
N ASN A 327 -36.96 -10.05 1.58
CA ASN A 327 -38.28 -9.49 1.83
C ASN A 327 -38.53 -9.20 3.33
N GLY A 328 -37.68 -9.75 4.22
CA GLY A 328 -37.65 -9.52 5.66
C GLY A 328 -38.59 -10.42 6.48
N ASP A 329 -39.07 -11.53 5.91
CA ASP A 329 -39.84 -12.57 6.61
C ASP A 329 -38.96 -13.55 7.39
N GLY A 330 -37.64 -13.50 7.19
CA GLY A 330 -36.66 -14.39 7.79
C GLY A 330 -36.43 -15.68 7.01
N VAL A 331 -36.93 -15.78 5.78
CA VAL A 331 -36.76 -16.93 4.89
C VAL A 331 -36.00 -16.54 3.63
N GLN A 332 -34.90 -17.25 3.34
CA GLN A 332 -33.99 -16.98 2.20
C GLN A 332 -33.60 -15.50 2.03
N ASP A 333 -33.62 -14.70 3.10
CA ASP A 333 -33.33 -13.26 3.07
C ASP A 333 -31.86 -12.96 2.74
N ASP A 334 -30.98 -13.93 2.98
CA ASP A 334 -29.55 -13.84 2.74
C ASP A 334 -28.98 -15.08 2.06
N GLY A 335 -27.84 -14.88 1.41
CA GLY A 335 -27.08 -15.92 0.73
C GLY A 335 -25.60 -15.83 1.09
N THR A 336 -24.92 -16.95 1.06
CA THR A 336 -23.54 -17.04 1.55
C THR A 336 -22.59 -17.58 0.50
N PHE A 337 -21.62 -16.74 0.12
CA PHE A 337 -20.45 -17.15 -0.65
C PHE A 337 -19.49 -17.93 0.23
N ARG A 338 -19.01 -19.07 -0.25
CA ARG A 338 -17.91 -19.84 0.34
C ARG A 338 -16.85 -20.13 -0.70
N PHE A 339 -15.58 -19.97 -0.34
CA PHE A 339 -14.46 -20.23 -1.24
C PHE A 339 -13.19 -20.57 -0.47
N GLU A 340 -12.30 -21.30 -1.11
CA GLU A 340 -10.96 -21.60 -0.59
C GLU A 340 -9.94 -20.63 -1.19
N ALA A 341 -9.10 -20.03 -0.35
CA ALA A 341 -7.95 -19.22 -0.75
C ALA A 341 -6.65 -19.87 -0.29
N ASN A 342 -5.65 -19.96 -1.16
CA ASN A 342 -4.34 -20.51 -0.77
C ASN A 342 -3.42 -19.50 -0.06
N LEU A 343 -3.75 -18.21 -0.12
CA LEU A 343 -2.98 -17.10 0.45
C LEU A 343 -3.89 -16.13 1.21
N ARG A 344 -3.31 -15.43 2.19
CA ARG A 344 -3.91 -14.21 2.73
C ARG A 344 -3.86 -13.09 1.69
N GLY A 345 -4.95 -12.36 1.62
CA GLY A 345 -5.11 -11.20 0.75
C GLY A 345 -6.45 -10.55 1.03
N THR A 346 -6.93 -9.83 0.03
CA THR A 346 -8.26 -9.22 0.04
C THR A 346 -9.16 -10.02 -0.88
N TYR A 347 -10.35 -10.40 -0.42
CA TYR A 347 -11.38 -10.85 -1.34
C TYR A 347 -12.18 -9.66 -1.85
N ARG A 348 -12.60 -9.74 -3.11
CA ARG A 348 -13.64 -8.89 -3.68
C ARG A 348 -14.71 -9.77 -4.31
N ILE A 349 -15.95 -9.61 -3.87
CA ILE A 349 -17.12 -10.21 -4.49
C ILE A 349 -17.92 -9.06 -5.10
N VAL A 350 -18.13 -9.09 -6.41
CA VAL A 350 -18.99 -8.12 -7.10
C VAL A 350 -20.19 -8.86 -7.69
N VAL A 351 -21.40 -8.36 -7.47
CA VAL A 351 -22.63 -8.84 -8.11
C VAL A 351 -23.13 -7.75 -9.06
N ASP A 352 -23.08 -8.03 -10.36
CA ASP A 352 -23.47 -7.12 -11.45
C ASP A 352 -24.99 -6.92 -11.45
N ILE A 353 -25.47 -5.88 -10.77
CA ILE A 353 -26.91 -5.64 -10.58
C ILE A 353 -27.52 -4.75 -11.66
N ASP A 354 -26.70 -3.97 -12.38
CA ASP A 354 -27.19 -3.14 -13.48
C ASP A 354 -27.21 -3.89 -14.83
N GLY A 355 -26.55 -5.04 -14.88
CA GLY A 355 -26.54 -6.00 -15.99
C GLY A 355 -25.75 -5.51 -17.19
N ASP A 356 -24.82 -4.57 -17.00
CA ASP A 356 -23.99 -4.03 -18.08
C ASP A 356 -22.76 -4.90 -18.41
N GLY A 357 -22.47 -5.91 -17.56
CA GLY A 357 -21.36 -6.85 -17.72
C GLY A 357 -20.00 -6.27 -17.31
N VAL A 358 -19.99 -5.07 -16.74
CA VAL A 358 -18.88 -4.49 -15.97
C VAL A 358 -19.14 -4.83 -14.51
N PHE A 359 -18.08 -5.17 -13.78
CA PHE A 359 -18.15 -5.50 -12.36
C PHE A 359 -17.48 -4.36 -11.59
N ASP A 360 -18.25 -3.32 -11.23
CA ASP A 360 -17.77 -2.11 -10.56
C ASP A 360 -18.63 -1.73 -9.35
N GLY A 361 -18.01 -1.51 -8.19
CA GLY A 361 -18.73 -1.18 -6.95
C GLY A 361 -19.47 0.17 -6.89
N SER A 362 -19.63 0.93 -7.99
CA SER A 362 -20.30 2.25 -8.00
C SER A 362 -21.75 2.10 -8.41
N ARG A 363 -22.05 1.00 -9.08
CA ARG A 363 -23.41 0.61 -9.47
C ARG A 363 -23.73 -0.82 -9.04
N ASP A 364 -22.71 -1.64 -8.77
CA ASP A 364 -22.86 -3.02 -8.33
C ASP A 364 -22.73 -3.20 -6.82
N VAL A 365 -23.25 -4.33 -6.34
CA VAL A 365 -22.95 -4.80 -4.99
C VAL A 365 -21.49 -5.21 -4.95
N GLN A 366 -20.75 -4.64 -4.00
CA GLN A 366 -19.36 -4.99 -3.73
C GLN A 366 -19.18 -5.39 -2.27
N LEU A 367 -18.81 -6.65 -2.04
CA LEU A 367 -18.47 -7.18 -0.72
C LEU A 367 -16.97 -7.43 -0.65
N THR A 368 -16.31 -6.86 0.36
CA THR A 368 -14.87 -7.00 0.53
C THR A 368 -14.48 -7.34 1.95
N GLY A 369 -13.30 -7.94 2.08
CA GLY A 369 -12.75 -8.31 3.36
C GLY A 369 -11.45 -9.09 3.20
N ARG A 370 -10.94 -9.62 4.31
CA ARG A 370 -9.68 -10.37 4.32
C ARG A 370 -9.92 -11.85 4.08
N THR A 371 -9.06 -12.47 3.29
CA THR A 371 -9.00 -13.92 3.24
C THR A 371 -8.14 -14.49 4.35
N VAL A 372 -8.57 -15.64 4.87
CA VAL A 372 -7.71 -16.59 5.57
C VAL A 372 -7.27 -17.68 4.60
N VAL A 373 -6.12 -18.31 4.87
CA VAL A 373 -5.69 -19.50 4.13
C VAL A 373 -6.64 -20.65 4.46
N GLY A 374 -7.25 -21.24 3.44
CA GLY A 374 -8.32 -22.23 3.56
C GLY A 374 -9.69 -21.62 3.23
N GLU A 375 -10.72 -22.10 3.92
CA GLU A 375 -12.12 -21.73 3.68
C GLU A 375 -12.43 -20.32 4.21
N ASN A 376 -13.17 -19.56 3.39
CA ASN A 376 -13.68 -18.23 3.66
C ASN A 376 -15.20 -18.23 3.44
N GLU A 377 -15.91 -17.41 4.22
CA GLU A 377 -17.38 -17.32 4.19
C GLU A 377 -17.80 -15.85 4.22
N VAL A 378 -18.68 -15.44 3.30
CA VAL A 378 -19.16 -14.07 3.16
C VAL A 378 -20.66 -14.08 2.87
N THR A 379 -21.45 -13.49 3.75
CA THR A 379 -22.90 -13.38 3.61
C THR A 379 -23.28 -12.08 2.89
N TRP A 380 -24.31 -12.16 2.06
CA TRP A 380 -24.95 -11.05 1.37
C TRP A 380 -26.45 -11.09 1.65
N ASP A 381 -27.02 -9.97 2.10
CA ASP A 381 -28.43 -9.82 2.48
C ASP A 381 -29.32 -9.37 1.31
N GLY A 382 -28.84 -9.50 0.06
CA GLY A 382 -29.60 -9.06 -1.11
C GLY A 382 -29.74 -7.54 -1.23
N THR A 383 -28.96 -6.74 -0.48
CA THR A 383 -29.04 -5.28 -0.55
C THR A 383 -27.84 -4.62 -1.23
N LEU A 384 -28.06 -3.41 -1.75
CA LEU A 384 -27.04 -2.42 -2.12
C LEU A 384 -27.34 -1.14 -1.31
N ASP A 385 -26.36 -0.63 -0.56
CA ASP A 385 -26.52 0.56 0.30
C ASP A 385 -27.72 0.49 1.26
N GLY A 386 -28.06 -0.73 1.71
CA GLY A 386 -29.20 -1.01 2.58
C GLY A 386 -30.57 -0.97 1.88
N ALA A 387 -30.60 -0.80 0.55
CA ALA A 387 -31.81 -0.97 -0.26
C ALA A 387 -31.83 -2.36 -0.90
N PRO A 388 -32.97 -3.09 -0.88
CA PRO A 388 -33.08 -4.38 -1.57
C PRO A 388 -32.77 -4.25 -3.06
N VAL A 389 -31.98 -5.17 -3.57
CA VAL A 389 -31.74 -5.32 -5.01
C VAL A 389 -33.04 -5.79 -5.68
N PRO A 390 -33.41 -5.27 -6.86
CA PRO A 390 -34.63 -5.69 -7.55
C PRO A 390 -34.65 -7.18 -7.87
N ASP A 391 -35.86 -7.72 -8.09
CA ASP A 391 -35.99 -9.10 -8.56
C ASP A 391 -35.30 -9.27 -9.93
N GLY A 392 -34.46 -10.28 -10.06
CA GLY A 392 -33.62 -10.47 -11.23
C GLY A 392 -32.61 -11.60 -11.11
N ALA A 393 -31.89 -11.80 -12.21
CA ALA A 393 -30.82 -12.78 -12.33
C ALA A 393 -29.51 -12.03 -12.55
N TYR A 394 -28.59 -12.12 -11.60
CA TYR A 394 -27.39 -11.29 -11.54
C TYR A 394 -26.11 -12.12 -11.62
N ARG A 395 -25.18 -11.69 -12.46
CA ARG A 395 -23.85 -12.31 -12.54
C ARG A 395 -23.00 -11.88 -11.35
N PHE A 396 -22.02 -12.69 -11.01
CA PHE A 396 -21.09 -12.35 -9.93
C PHE A 396 -19.65 -12.72 -10.29
N ARG A 397 -18.72 -12.13 -9.54
CA ARG A 397 -17.30 -12.42 -9.64
C ARG A 397 -16.69 -12.41 -8.24
N VAL A 398 -15.98 -13.47 -7.89
CA VAL A 398 -15.21 -13.57 -6.63
C VAL A 398 -13.73 -13.57 -6.93
N GLU A 399 -12.99 -12.65 -6.34
CA GLU A 399 -11.57 -12.43 -6.59
C GLU A 399 -10.77 -12.49 -5.29
N LEU A 400 -9.55 -13.03 -5.38
CA LEU A 400 -8.47 -12.87 -4.41
C LEU A 400 -7.44 -11.91 -4.98
N VAL A 401 -7.18 -10.85 -4.24
CA VAL A 401 -6.25 -9.77 -4.57
C VAL A 401 -5.08 -9.82 -3.59
N THR A 402 -3.86 -9.79 -4.12
CA THR A 402 -2.63 -9.85 -3.32
C THR A 402 -1.80 -8.59 -3.43
N ALA A 403 -0.95 -8.36 -2.42
CA ALA A 403 0.04 -7.28 -2.39
C ALA A 403 -0.54 -5.88 -2.67
N GLU A 404 -1.72 -5.57 -2.13
CA GLU A 404 -2.22 -4.20 -2.10
C GLU A 404 -1.18 -3.29 -1.43
N THR A 405 -0.76 -2.27 -2.17
CA THR A 405 0.37 -1.41 -1.81
C THR A 405 -0.01 0.03 -2.10
N HIS A 406 -0.18 0.77 -1.02
CA HIS A 406 -0.39 2.21 -1.00
C HIS A 406 0.94 2.93 -0.91
N PHE A 407 0.98 4.15 -1.46
CA PHE A 407 2.11 5.06 -1.49
C PHE A 407 1.67 6.44 -0.98
N PRO A 408 1.42 6.59 0.33
CA PRO A 408 1.23 7.90 0.92
C PRO A 408 2.41 8.82 0.64
N MET A 409 2.07 10.01 0.15
CA MET A 409 3.01 11.04 -0.18
C MET A 409 2.56 12.36 0.43
N LEU A 410 3.44 12.97 1.22
CA LEU A 410 3.13 14.15 2.02
C LEU A 410 3.95 15.34 1.54
N ASP A 411 3.30 16.49 1.42
CA ASP A 411 3.90 17.81 1.19
C ASP A 411 4.64 17.93 -0.16
N ILE A 412 4.10 17.26 -1.19
CA ILE A 412 4.58 17.38 -2.57
C ILE A 412 3.86 18.52 -3.26
N GLU A 413 4.66 19.48 -3.72
CA GLU A 413 4.21 20.74 -4.31
C GLU A 413 3.95 20.62 -5.82
N ASP A 414 4.78 19.85 -6.53
CA ASP A 414 4.68 19.69 -7.97
C ASP A 414 5.04 18.26 -8.39
N ASN A 415 4.06 17.54 -8.93
CA ASN A 415 4.23 16.27 -9.63
C ASN A 415 3.67 16.36 -11.06
N SER A 416 3.92 17.48 -11.75
CA SER A 416 3.41 17.73 -13.10
C SER A 416 4.03 16.83 -14.17
N GLN A 417 5.18 16.21 -13.92
CA GLN A 417 5.70 15.17 -14.82
C GLN A 417 5.00 13.83 -14.59
N GLY A 418 4.57 13.58 -13.36
CA GLY A 418 3.73 12.48 -12.95
C GLY A 418 4.49 11.23 -12.54
N VAL A 419 3.86 10.45 -11.69
CA VAL A 419 4.39 9.21 -11.11
C VAL A 419 3.85 8.00 -11.87
N VAL A 420 4.67 6.95 -11.96
CA VAL A 420 4.30 5.62 -12.46
C VAL A 420 4.75 4.58 -11.45
N VAL A 421 3.94 3.54 -11.27
CA VAL A 421 4.31 2.36 -10.48
C VAL A 421 4.51 1.16 -11.39
N TRP A 422 5.65 0.50 -11.24
CA TRP A 422 6.03 -0.72 -11.95
C TRP A 422 6.08 -1.90 -10.99
N GLU A 423 6.00 -3.11 -11.51
CA GLU A 423 6.36 -4.36 -10.83
C GLU A 423 7.58 -4.98 -11.52
N LEU A 424 8.47 -5.59 -10.74
CA LEU A 424 9.68 -6.25 -11.22
C LEU A 424 9.71 -7.72 -10.82
N ASP A 425 9.89 -8.60 -11.81
CA ASP A 425 10.14 -10.03 -11.64
C ASP A 425 11.65 -10.32 -11.55
N GLY A 426 12.27 -9.83 -10.47
CA GLY A 426 13.71 -9.96 -10.22
C GLY A 426 14.54 -8.71 -10.59
N PRO A 427 15.84 -8.69 -10.24
CA PRO A 427 16.73 -7.54 -10.44
C PRO A 427 16.97 -7.21 -11.92
N ASP A 428 16.97 -8.22 -12.79
CA ASP A 428 17.12 -8.08 -14.24
C ASP A 428 15.76 -8.17 -14.98
N GLY A 429 14.65 -8.16 -14.23
CA GLY A 429 13.30 -8.28 -14.79
C GLY A 429 12.91 -7.06 -15.61
N GLU A 430 12.02 -7.27 -16.60
CA GLU A 430 11.39 -6.13 -17.29
C GLU A 430 10.40 -5.44 -16.34
N ARG A 431 10.38 -4.09 -16.38
CA ARG A 431 9.39 -3.30 -15.65
C ARG A 431 8.01 -3.51 -16.26
N GLN A 432 7.09 -4.03 -15.47
CA GLN A 432 5.70 -4.22 -15.85
C GLN A 432 4.88 -3.10 -15.22
N ALA A 433 4.31 -2.20 -16.02
CA ALA A 433 3.52 -1.12 -15.45
C ALA A 433 2.29 -1.69 -14.76
N ARG A 434 1.96 -1.13 -13.60
CA ARG A 434 0.76 -1.50 -12.85
C ARG A 434 -0.31 -0.44 -13.05
N ARG A 435 -1.56 -0.89 -13.13
CA ARG A 435 -2.70 0.01 -13.03
C ARG A 435 -2.65 0.66 -11.65
N MET A 436 -2.63 1.99 -11.64
CA MET A 436 -2.64 2.80 -10.42
C MET A 436 -4.05 3.27 -10.15
N PHE A 437 -4.38 3.32 -8.87
CA PHE A 437 -5.63 3.82 -8.35
C PHE A 437 -5.32 4.96 -7.38
N TRP A 438 -6.21 5.95 -7.30
CA TRP A 438 -6.13 7.01 -6.31
C TRP A 438 -7.49 7.63 -6.06
N ASP A 439 -7.75 8.04 -4.83
CA ASP A 439 -8.74 9.08 -4.59
C ASP A 439 -8.29 9.95 -3.44
N ASP A 440 -8.30 11.24 -3.73
CA ASP A 440 -7.88 12.28 -2.80
C ASP A 440 -9.05 13.15 -2.37
N THR A 441 -10.30 12.79 -2.71
CA THR A 441 -11.47 13.61 -2.37
C THR A 441 -11.60 13.81 -0.85
N ALA A 442 -11.22 12.81 -0.06
CA ALA A 442 -11.33 12.85 1.40
C ALA A 442 -10.13 13.51 2.11
N VAL A 443 -8.99 13.69 1.44
CA VAL A 443 -7.79 14.39 1.97
C VAL A 443 -7.60 15.81 1.46
N ARG A 444 -8.38 16.27 0.48
CA ARG A 444 -8.32 17.63 -0.04
C ARG A 444 -9.43 18.51 0.56
N ASP A 445 -9.11 19.77 0.88
CA ASP A 445 -10.13 20.79 1.13
C ASP A 445 -10.88 21.06 -0.19
N GLU A 446 -12.22 20.96 -0.22
CA GLU A 446 -13.06 21.06 -1.44
C GLU A 446 -12.74 22.31 -2.30
N ALA A 447 -12.24 23.38 -1.67
CA ALA A 447 -11.84 24.62 -2.32
C ALA A 447 -10.49 24.58 -3.08
N LEU A 448 -9.74 23.48 -3.03
CA LEU A 448 -8.40 23.31 -3.64
C LEU A 448 -8.36 22.35 -4.83
N LEU A 449 -9.50 21.85 -5.30
CA LEU A 449 -9.57 21.03 -6.50
C LEU A 449 -9.19 21.88 -7.73
N VAL A 450 -7.95 21.73 -8.21
CA VAL A 450 -7.51 22.34 -9.47
C VAL A 450 -8.03 21.49 -10.62
N GLY A 451 -9.25 21.78 -11.08
CA GLY A 451 -9.78 21.33 -12.37
C GLY A 451 -10.14 19.83 -12.45
N ASP A 452 -11.31 19.57 -13.01
CA ASP A 452 -11.90 18.24 -13.23
C ASP A 452 -11.14 17.34 -14.24
N THR A 453 -9.80 17.39 -14.30
CA THR A 453 -9.00 16.70 -15.33
C THR A 453 -7.99 15.69 -14.82
N ASP A 454 -7.87 15.46 -13.51
CA ASP A 454 -6.89 14.51 -12.96
C ASP A 454 -7.42 13.06 -12.91
N ALA A 455 -8.66 12.80 -13.33
CA ALA A 455 -9.22 11.46 -13.50
C ALA A 455 -9.63 11.26 -14.97
N LEU A 456 -9.04 10.27 -15.65
CA LEU A 456 -9.50 9.85 -16.98
C LEU A 456 -10.61 8.80 -16.89
N GLU A 457 -10.78 8.16 -15.72
CA GLU A 457 -11.90 7.32 -15.32
C GLU A 457 -12.12 7.51 -13.80
N VAL A 458 -13.35 7.77 -13.38
CA VAL A 458 -13.75 7.78 -11.95
C VAL A 458 -14.37 6.43 -11.66
N LEU A 459 -13.70 5.59 -10.88
CA LEU A 459 -14.22 4.30 -10.43
C LEU A 459 -14.66 4.39 -8.96
N PRO A 460 -15.54 3.49 -8.52
CA PRO A 460 -15.87 3.29 -7.10
C PRO A 460 -14.66 2.98 -6.23
N GLU A 461 -13.62 2.36 -6.81
CA GLU A 461 -12.33 2.10 -6.19
C GLU A 461 -11.32 3.25 -6.39
N GLY A 462 -11.77 4.47 -6.64
CA GLY A 462 -10.89 5.60 -6.96
C GLY A 462 -10.76 5.90 -8.44
N SER A 463 -10.09 7.01 -8.75
CA SER A 463 -9.69 7.33 -10.11
C SER A 463 -8.60 6.35 -10.57
N ALA A 464 -8.72 5.86 -11.80
CA ALA A 464 -7.71 5.04 -12.43
C ALA A 464 -7.35 5.62 -13.80
N LEU A 465 -6.14 5.29 -14.28
CA LEU A 465 -5.79 5.54 -15.67
C LEU A 465 -6.33 4.38 -16.51
N PRO A 466 -6.95 4.63 -17.68
CA PRO A 466 -7.37 3.58 -18.58
C PRO A 466 -6.18 2.72 -18.98
N ASP A 467 -6.41 1.43 -19.21
CA ASP A 467 -5.46 0.58 -19.90
C ASP A 467 -5.27 1.14 -21.33
N ASP A 468 -4.18 1.87 -21.57
CA ASP A 468 -3.89 2.37 -22.92
C ASP A 468 -3.44 1.20 -23.82
N PRO A 469 -4.21 0.82 -24.85
CA PRO A 469 -3.80 -0.22 -25.78
C PRO A 469 -2.53 0.14 -26.59
N ASP A 470 -2.14 1.41 -26.62
CA ASP A 470 -0.91 1.89 -27.27
C ASP A 470 0.32 1.91 -26.33
N GLY A 471 0.16 1.53 -25.05
CA GLY A 471 1.25 1.37 -24.09
C GLY A 471 1.83 2.70 -23.56
N PHE A 472 1.17 3.85 -23.77
CA PHE A 472 1.47 5.04 -22.99
C PHE A 472 0.77 4.89 -21.65
N HIS A 473 1.48 4.30 -20.68
CA HIS A 473 1.06 4.38 -19.28
C HIS A 473 0.91 5.86 -18.94
N GLN A 474 -0.33 6.29 -18.76
CA GLN A 474 -0.60 7.62 -18.28
C GLN A 474 0.06 7.75 -16.91
N ARG A 475 0.39 8.97 -16.51
CA ARG A 475 1.06 9.24 -15.25
C ARG A 475 0.07 9.92 -14.33
N ARG A 476 0.05 9.55 -13.04
CA ARG A 476 -0.70 10.32 -12.06
C ARG A 476 0.03 11.64 -11.83
N GLN A 477 -0.64 12.75 -12.08
CA GLN A 477 -0.09 14.10 -11.99
C GLN A 477 -0.92 14.94 -11.02
N TRP A 478 -0.27 15.88 -10.35
CA TRP A 478 -0.94 16.95 -9.61
C TRP A 478 0.02 18.12 -9.45
N ARG A 479 -0.53 19.28 -9.10
CA ARG A 479 0.24 20.44 -8.67
C ARG A 479 -0.52 21.17 -7.58
N GLN A 480 0.17 21.49 -6.50
CA GLN A 480 -0.42 22.22 -5.39
C GLN A 480 -0.87 23.61 -5.85
N PRO A 481 -2.13 24.00 -5.57
CA PRO A 481 -2.60 25.35 -5.85
C PRO A 481 -1.92 26.38 -4.94
N GLU A 482 -1.34 27.42 -5.54
CA GLU A 482 -0.85 28.58 -4.78
C GLU A 482 -2.04 29.32 -4.14
N ARG A 483 -2.25 29.20 -2.82
CA ARG A 483 -3.22 30.03 -2.09
C ARG A 483 -2.62 31.42 -1.84
N PRO A 484 -3.20 32.53 -2.34
CA PRO A 484 -2.73 33.86 -2.00
C PRO A 484 -3.05 34.18 -0.55
N ARG A 485 -2.06 34.51 0.30
CA ARG A 485 -2.33 35.18 1.59
C ARG A 485 -2.86 36.59 1.37
N ASP A 486 -3.66 37.06 2.33
CA ASP A 486 -3.82 38.50 2.57
C ASP A 486 -2.44 39.12 2.85
N GLY A 487 -1.82 39.69 1.80
CA GLY A 487 -0.45 40.22 1.85
C GLY A 487 0.49 39.76 0.73
N GLY A 488 0.05 38.82 -0.13
CA GLY A 488 0.75 38.49 -1.39
C GLY A 488 1.84 37.42 -1.33
N ALA A 489 2.03 36.74 -0.20
CA ALA A 489 2.84 35.51 -0.13
C ALA A 489 1.93 34.29 -0.29
N ALA A 490 2.38 33.25 -0.99
CA ALA A 490 1.65 31.98 -1.05
C ALA A 490 1.60 31.35 0.35
N GLU A 491 0.45 30.79 0.73
CA GLU A 491 0.35 29.89 1.87
C GLU A 491 0.63 28.47 1.41
N ASP A 492 1.67 27.89 1.98
CA ASP A 492 1.95 26.46 1.92
C ASP A 492 0.80 25.70 2.61
N VAL A 493 0.19 24.78 1.87
CA VAL A 493 -0.85 23.89 2.38
C VAL A 493 -0.25 22.49 2.44
N PRO A 494 -0.03 21.89 3.62
CA PRO A 494 0.47 20.54 3.68
C PRO A 494 -0.58 19.60 3.07
N LEU A 495 -0.31 19.13 1.84
CA LEU A 495 -1.17 18.21 1.12
C LEU A 495 -0.69 16.78 1.29
N VAL A 496 -1.64 15.86 1.31
CA VAL A 496 -1.37 14.43 1.37
C VAL A 496 -2.07 13.79 0.18
N PHE A 497 -1.34 12.93 -0.52
CA PHE A 497 -1.82 12.17 -1.66
C PHE A 497 -1.54 10.70 -1.41
N ASP A 498 -2.47 9.83 -1.81
CA ASP A 498 -2.26 8.39 -1.72
C ASP A 498 -2.52 7.72 -3.06
N THR A 499 -1.52 7.04 -3.60
CA THR A 499 -1.65 6.20 -4.81
C THR A 499 -1.55 4.77 -4.36
N TRP A 500 -2.30 3.85 -4.96
CA TRP A 500 -2.05 2.44 -4.71
C TRP A 500 -2.06 1.60 -5.96
N VAL A 501 -1.48 0.41 -5.82
CA VAL A 501 -1.48 -0.66 -6.81
C VAL A 501 -1.79 -1.98 -6.13
N VAL A 502 -2.08 -2.98 -6.95
CA VAL A 502 -2.18 -4.37 -6.51
C VAL A 502 -1.26 -5.27 -7.30
N GLY A 503 -0.89 -6.37 -6.66
CA GLY A 503 -0.23 -7.49 -7.29
C GLY A 503 -1.18 -8.30 -8.15
N GLU A 504 -1.12 -9.61 -8.02
CA GLU A 504 -1.93 -10.51 -8.83
C GLU A 504 -3.35 -10.61 -8.28
N VAL A 505 -4.30 -10.65 -9.22
CA VAL A 505 -5.72 -10.82 -8.99
C VAL A 505 -6.12 -12.11 -9.68
N VAL A 506 -6.70 -13.04 -8.93
CA VAL A 506 -7.27 -14.29 -9.45
C VAL A 506 -8.71 -14.38 -9.01
N GLY A 507 -9.58 -14.96 -9.84
CA GLY A 507 -10.99 -14.99 -9.53
C GLY A 507 -11.75 -16.11 -10.23
N GLY A 508 -13.01 -16.26 -9.84
CA GLY A 508 -13.98 -17.17 -10.42
C GLY A 508 -15.34 -16.50 -10.55
N GLU A 509 -16.04 -16.85 -11.63
CA GLU A 509 -17.41 -16.39 -11.96
C GLU A 509 -18.40 -17.57 -11.98
N VAL A 510 -17.94 -18.77 -11.60
CA VAL A 510 -18.74 -20.00 -11.60
C VAL A 510 -18.71 -20.57 -10.19
N ALA A 511 -19.88 -20.65 -9.57
CA ALA A 511 -20.08 -21.31 -8.28
C ALA A 511 -20.81 -22.65 -8.49
N VAL A 512 -20.82 -23.48 -7.45
CA VAL A 512 -21.69 -24.67 -7.38
C VAL A 512 -22.66 -24.54 -6.22
N CYS A 513 -23.83 -25.15 -6.37
CA CYS A 513 -24.83 -25.31 -5.32
C CYS A 513 -24.84 -26.78 -4.90
N ARG A 514 -24.58 -27.10 -3.62
CA ARG A 514 -24.40 -28.48 -3.14
C ARG A 514 -25.73 -29.24 -3.08
N ARG A 515 -26.86 -28.56 -2.85
CA ARG A 515 -28.19 -29.20 -2.94
C ARG A 515 -28.71 -29.32 -4.37
N CYS A 516 -28.10 -28.60 -5.32
CA CYS A 516 -28.39 -28.68 -6.74
C CYS A 516 -27.50 -29.70 -7.47
N ASP A 517 -27.15 -30.83 -6.84
CA ASP A 517 -26.24 -31.85 -7.37
C ASP A 517 -24.86 -31.30 -7.83
N ASP A 518 -24.31 -30.31 -7.11
CA ASP A 518 -23.09 -29.58 -7.46
C ASP A 518 -23.15 -28.95 -8.88
N THR A 519 -24.35 -28.59 -9.34
CA THR A 519 -24.55 -27.97 -10.65
C THR A 519 -23.86 -26.60 -10.69
N PRO A 520 -22.96 -26.36 -11.67
CA PRO A 520 -22.33 -25.06 -11.83
C PRO A 520 -23.31 -24.00 -12.32
N PHE A 521 -23.20 -22.79 -11.78
CA PHE A 521 -23.98 -21.62 -12.20
C PHE A 521 -23.13 -20.34 -12.19
N GLU A 522 -23.54 -19.36 -12.98
CA GLU A 522 -22.87 -18.04 -13.15
C GLU A 522 -23.75 -16.87 -12.67
N VAL A 523 -24.95 -17.18 -12.17
CA VAL A 523 -26.01 -16.19 -11.89
C VAL A 523 -26.70 -16.53 -10.59
N ILE A 524 -26.88 -15.53 -9.72
CA ILE A 524 -27.71 -15.59 -8.52
C ILE A 524 -29.07 -15.01 -8.85
N THR A 525 -30.14 -15.67 -8.43
CA THR A 525 -31.50 -15.14 -8.59
C THR A 525 -31.90 -14.41 -7.30
N VAL A 526 -32.22 -13.12 -7.42
CA VAL A 526 -32.84 -12.33 -6.35
C VAL A 526 -34.33 -12.21 -6.65
N GLY A 527 -35.18 -12.46 -5.67
CA GLY A 527 -36.62 -12.48 -5.85
C GLY A 527 -37.13 -13.77 -6.50
N GLY A 528 -38.38 -14.12 -6.19
CA GLY A 528 -38.96 -15.43 -6.45
C GLY A 528 -40.10 -15.69 -5.48
N GLU A 529 -40.81 -16.81 -5.62
CA GLU A 529 -41.69 -17.27 -4.55
C GLU A 529 -40.81 -17.61 -3.33
N ASP A 530 -41.34 -17.37 -2.14
CA ASP A 530 -40.70 -17.67 -0.87
C ASP A 530 -40.53 -19.20 -0.79
N GLU A 531 -39.44 -19.78 -1.32
CA GLU A 531 -39.36 -21.23 -1.57
C GLU A 531 -39.05 -22.06 -0.30
N SER A 532 -39.44 -21.55 0.87
CA SER A 532 -39.71 -22.37 2.05
C SER A 532 -41.12 -22.14 2.62
N GLY A 533 -41.98 -21.45 1.89
CA GLY A 533 -43.41 -21.42 2.17
C GLY A 533 -43.98 -22.85 2.05
N ASP A 534 -44.81 -23.22 2.99
CA ASP A 534 -45.79 -24.29 2.84
C ASP A 534 -47.08 -23.53 2.55
N SER A 535 -47.29 -23.19 1.27
CA SER A 535 -48.26 -22.18 0.82
C SER A 535 -49.69 -22.53 1.22
N ASP A 536 -49.96 -23.80 1.50
CA ASP A 536 -51.26 -24.32 1.94
C ASP A 536 -51.29 -24.92 3.36
N GLU A 537 -50.15 -24.89 4.07
CA GLU A 537 -49.95 -25.39 5.43
C GLU A 537 -50.20 -26.90 5.60
N ASP A 538 -49.94 -27.72 4.56
CA ASP A 538 -50.16 -29.17 4.59
C ASP A 538 -49.00 -29.99 5.18
N GLY A 539 -47.86 -29.35 5.38
CA GLY A 539 -46.66 -29.94 5.97
C GLY A 539 -45.61 -30.42 4.97
N LEU A 540 -45.80 -30.21 3.66
CA LEU A 540 -44.75 -30.22 2.64
C LEU A 540 -44.34 -28.78 2.31
N GLY A 541 -43.05 -28.57 2.04
CA GLY A 541 -42.60 -27.25 1.56
C GLY A 541 -42.88 -27.12 0.07
N ASP A 542 -43.20 -25.91 -0.40
CA ASP A 542 -43.46 -25.63 -1.82
C ASP A 542 -42.30 -26.14 -2.73
N ASP A 543 -41.07 -26.22 -2.20
CA ASP A 543 -39.89 -26.77 -2.87
C ASP A 543 -39.86 -28.32 -2.95
N GLU A 544 -40.49 -29.01 -1.99
CA GLU A 544 -40.76 -30.45 -2.07
C GLU A 544 -41.91 -30.76 -3.04
N GLU A 545 -42.80 -29.80 -3.25
CA GLU A 545 -44.01 -29.95 -4.04
C GLU A 545 -43.82 -29.56 -5.51
N ASP A 546 -43.20 -28.41 -5.78
CA ASP A 546 -42.79 -27.92 -7.10
C ASP A 546 -41.27 -27.99 -7.24
N VAL A 547 -40.75 -29.22 -7.32
CA VAL A 547 -39.31 -29.54 -7.35
C VAL A 547 -38.52 -28.76 -8.40
N ASN A 548 -39.18 -28.27 -9.45
CA ASN A 548 -38.52 -27.52 -10.51
C ASN A 548 -38.82 -26.00 -10.51
N GLY A 549 -39.63 -25.52 -9.56
CA GLY A 549 -39.89 -24.11 -9.27
C GLY A 549 -40.51 -23.35 -10.43
N ASN A 550 -41.39 -23.98 -11.22
CA ASN A 550 -41.98 -23.35 -12.40
C ASN A 550 -43.41 -22.84 -12.23
N GLY A 551 -43.99 -23.03 -11.04
CA GLY A 551 -45.35 -22.66 -10.68
C GLY A 551 -46.42 -23.52 -11.35
N MET A 552 -46.07 -24.72 -11.82
CA MET A 552 -46.98 -25.69 -12.42
C MET A 552 -46.68 -27.09 -11.89
N VAL A 553 -47.73 -27.83 -11.60
CA VAL A 553 -47.62 -29.24 -11.21
C VAL A 553 -47.19 -30.11 -12.41
N ASP A 554 -45.92 -30.52 -12.46
CA ASP A 554 -45.42 -31.46 -13.48
C ASP A 554 -45.54 -32.94 -13.07
N GLU A 555 -45.17 -33.85 -13.98
CA GLU A 555 -45.20 -35.29 -13.72
C GLU A 555 -44.12 -35.69 -12.69
N GLY A 556 -44.54 -35.81 -11.43
CA GLY A 556 -43.67 -36.20 -10.31
C GLY A 556 -43.74 -35.25 -9.12
N GLU A 557 -44.39 -34.10 -9.30
CA GLU A 557 -44.57 -33.01 -8.34
C GLU A 557 -45.98 -33.07 -7.70
N THR A 558 -46.16 -32.35 -6.60
CA THR A 558 -47.46 -32.05 -5.98
C THR A 558 -47.80 -30.56 -6.20
N ASP A 559 -48.98 -30.12 -5.76
CA ASP A 559 -49.41 -28.73 -5.97
C ASP A 559 -49.11 -27.96 -4.69
N PRO A 560 -48.23 -26.93 -4.72
CA PRO A 560 -47.93 -26.10 -3.55
C PRO A 560 -49.15 -25.38 -2.94
N ASN A 561 -50.31 -25.45 -3.60
CA ASN A 561 -51.56 -24.84 -3.14
C ASN A 561 -52.67 -25.88 -2.86
N ASP A 562 -52.38 -27.19 -2.90
CA ASP A 562 -53.32 -28.26 -2.54
C ASP A 562 -53.08 -28.79 -1.11
N PRO A 563 -53.89 -28.39 -0.10
CA PRO A 563 -53.66 -28.69 1.32
C PRO A 563 -53.82 -30.17 1.75
N ASP A 564 -53.70 -31.12 0.82
CA ASP A 564 -53.77 -32.58 0.99
C ASP A 564 -52.74 -33.29 0.09
N SER A 565 -51.68 -32.60 -0.31
CA SER A 565 -50.59 -33.12 -1.14
C SER A 565 -49.77 -34.19 -0.41
N ASP A 566 -49.63 -34.07 0.91
CA ASP A 566 -49.01 -35.08 1.78
C ASP A 566 -49.85 -36.38 1.92
N ARG A 567 -51.13 -36.32 1.49
CA ARG A 567 -52.14 -37.40 1.55
C ARG A 567 -52.27 -38.03 2.95
N SER A 568 -52.04 -37.25 4.00
CA SER A 568 -52.23 -37.73 5.36
C SER A 568 -53.73 -37.86 5.64
N GLU A 569 -54.22 -39.10 5.63
CA GLU A 569 -55.63 -39.40 5.93
C GLU A 569 -56.02 -39.00 7.39
N GLU A 570 -56.30 -37.72 7.69
CA GLU A 570 -57.07 -37.31 8.87
C GLU A 570 -58.38 -36.59 8.51
N ARG A 571 -59.30 -37.45 8.09
CA ARG A 571 -60.73 -37.24 8.08
C ARG A 571 -61.28 -37.29 9.52
N GLU A 572 -61.71 -36.16 10.10
CA GLU A 572 -62.77 -36.14 11.12
C GLU A 572 -64.00 -35.32 10.66
N GLU A 573 -64.90 -36.00 9.96
CA GLU A 573 -66.33 -35.66 9.94
C GLU A 573 -66.94 -35.88 11.34
N GLY A 574 -67.38 -34.79 11.99
CA GLY A 574 -67.80 -34.78 13.39
C GLY A 574 -69.13 -34.08 13.74
N LYS A 575 -70.18 -34.22 12.92
CA LYS A 575 -71.62 -34.15 13.27
C LYS A 575 -72.20 -32.88 13.93
N SER A 576 -73.02 -32.17 13.13
CA SER A 576 -74.24 -31.52 13.61
C SER A 576 -75.29 -32.57 13.99
N VAL A 577 -75.82 -32.49 15.21
CA VAL A 577 -77.07 -33.15 15.60
C VAL A 577 -78.02 -32.05 16.05
N ASP A 578 -78.86 -31.66 15.11
CA ASP A 578 -80.08 -30.91 15.35
C ASP A 578 -81.16 -31.91 15.80
N VAL A 579 -81.64 -31.77 17.04
CA VAL A 579 -82.87 -32.42 17.51
C VAL A 579 -83.69 -31.35 18.23
N GLY A 580 -84.70 -30.84 17.52
CA GLY A 580 -85.74 -30.01 18.08
C GLY A 580 -86.58 -30.73 19.15
N GLY A 581 -86.93 -29.98 20.18
CA GLY A 581 -87.96 -30.23 21.19
C GLY A 581 -88.41 -28.92 21.79
#